data_AF-A0A431J0R5-F1
#
_entry.id   AF-A0A431J0R5-F1
#
_cell.length_a   1.000
_cell.length_b   1.000
_cell.length_c   1.000
_cell.angle_alpha   90.00
_cell.angle_beta   90.00
_cell.angle_gamma   90.00
#
_symmetry.space_group_name_H-M   'P 1'
#
loop_
_entity.id
_entity.type
_entity.pdbx_description
1 polymer ?
#
loop_
_entity_poly.entity_id
_entity_poly.type
_entity_poly.pdbx_seq_one_letter_code
_entity_poly.pdbx_strand_id
1 'polypeptide(L)'
;MSKLKLNYLEQILQQLNDGERVQFTFFYRQHRKNILVAYLWLIFLGVFGAHKFYLNKRSGWLYLLFCWSGIPALLVLLDLFLLPSQVNRHNRQMALELYELIKQLNQQSSNLLLIDNKLRKRRIKLLEWVVVLLIIFTVILPGIAYLNMRLTAHHLEVHYKTNQLDGSQSDSYFVL
;
A
#
# COMPACT_ATOMS: atom_id res chain seq x y z
N MET A 1 19.83 -20.86 -5.64
CA MET A 1 19.01 -20.25 -4.56
C MET A 1 17.78 -21.06 -4.14
N SER A 2 17.35 -22.10 -4.90
CA SER A 2 16.25 -23.01 -4.52
C SER A 2 16.61 -23.97 -3.39
N LYS A 3 17.82 -24.55 -3.40
CA LYS A 3 18.31 -25.48 -2.36
C LYS A 3 18.22 -24.91 -0.93
N LEU A 4 18.63 -23.65 -0.73
CA LEU A 4 18.55 -22.98 0.58
C LEU A 4 17.12 -22.79 1.11
N LYS A 5 16.11 -22.73 0.23
CA LYS A 5 14.71 -22.61 0.65
C LYS A 5 14.15 -23.97 1.07
N LEU A 6 14.50 -25.01 0.31
CA LEU A 6 14.07 -26.37 0.58
C LEU A 6 14.62 -26.83 1.94
N ASN A 7 15.92 -26.66 2.19
CA ASN A 7 16.53 -27.05 3.47
C ASN A 7 15.83 -26.44 4.70
N TYR A 8 15.36 -25.20 4.60
CA TYR A 8 14.70 -24.53 5.71
C TYR A 8 13.30 -25.08 6.00
N LEU A 9 12.50 -25.34 4.95
CA LEU A 9 11.17 -25.91 5.12
C LEU A 9 11.26 -27.36 5.61
N GLU A 10 12.20 -28.13 5.07
CA GLU A 10 12.47 -29.49 5.55
C GLU A 10 12.84 -29.48 7.04
N GLN A 11 13.67 -28.53 7.48
CA GLN A 11 14.01 -28.38 8.90
C GLN A 11 12.79 -28.10 9.78
N ILE A 12 11.85 -27.24 9.34
CA ILE A 12 10.60 -26.98 10.08
C ILE A 12 9.71 -28.23 10.10
N LEU A 13 9.56 -28.90 8.96
CA LEU A 13 8.73 -30.09 8.83
C LEU A 13 9.24 -31.22 9.71
N GLN A 14 10.56 -31.41 9.80
CA GLN A 14 11.17 -32.42 10.67
C GLN A 14 10.83 -32.24 12.15
N GLN A 15 10.58 -31.01 12.61
CA GLN A 15 10.20 -30.70 14.00
C GLN A 15 8.72 -30.95 14.33
N LEU A 16 7.89 -31.20 13.33
CA LEU A 16 6.43 -31.38 13.47
C LEU A 16 6.06 -32.88 13.42
N ASN A 17 4.98 -33.25 14.10
CA ASN A 17 4.34 -34.56 13.99
C ASN A 17 3.60 -34.72 12.66
N ASP A 18 3.28 -35.94 12.24
CA ASP A 18 2.70 -36.20 10.91
C ASP A 18 1.38 -35.46 10.65
N GLY A 19 0.50 -35.37 11.65
CA GLY A 19 -0.74 -34.57 11.54
C GLY A 19 -0.48 -33.07 11.40
N GLU A 20 0.51 -32.54 12.13
CA GLU A 20 0.90 -31.13 12.09
C GLU A 20 1.58 -30.77 10.76
N ARG A 21 2.40 -31.68 10.20
CA ARG A 21 3.04 -31.52 8.89
C ARG A 21 2.03 -31.35 7.76
N VAL A 22 0.95 -32.14 7.80
CA VAL A 22 -0.12 -32.04 6.80
C VAL A 22 -0.82 -30.68 6.89
N GLN A 23 -1.16 -30.23 8.10
CA GLN A 23 -1.77 -28.91 8.32
C GLN A 23 -0.84 -27.77 7.87
N PHE A 24 0.43 -27.84 8.26
CA PHE A 24 1.45 -26.87 7.85
C PHE A 24 1.54 -26.79 6.33
N THR A 25 1.65 -27.94 5.66
CA THR A 25 1.81 -27.99 4.21
C THR A 25 0.58 -27.41 3.50
N PHE A 26 -0.62 -27.70 3.98
CA PHE A 26 -1.86 -27.16 3.45
C PHE A 26 -1.90 -25.63 3.51
N PHE A 27 -1.77 -25.04 4.71
CA PHE A 27 -1.83 -23.58 4.87
C PHE A 27 -0.64 -22.88 4.22
N TYR A 28 0.55 -23.47 4.29
CA TYR A 28 1.74 -22.89 3.65
C TYR A 28 1.55 -22.80 2.14
N ARG A 29 1.05 -23.85 1.49
CA ARG A 29 0.79 -23.85 0.04
C ARG A 29 -0.31 -22.87 -0.35
N GLN A 30 -1.32 -22.69 0.49
CA GLN A 30 -2.42 -21.76 0.24
C GLN A 30 -1.99 -20.29 0.36
N HIS A 31 -1.13 -19.95 1.31
CA HIS A 31 -0.78 -18.56 1.61
C HIS A 31 0.55 -18.08 1.00
N ARG A 32 1.44 -18.99 0.57
CA ARG A 32 2.73 -18.63 -0.04
C ARG A 32 2.56 -17.68 -1.22
N LYS A 33 3.46 -16.72 -1.32
CA LYS A 33 3.48 -15.74 -2.41
C LYS A 33 4.32 -16.24 -3.58
N ASN A 34 3.80 -16.07 -4.79
CA ASN A 34 4.52 -16.41 -6.01
C ASN A 34 5.33 -15.20 -6.49
N ILE A 35 6.60 -15.44 -6.78
CA ILE A 35 7.52 -14.44 -7.30
C ILE A 35 7.10 -13.90 -8.67
N LEU A 36 6.57 -14.75 -9.54
CA LEU A 36 6.14 -14.35 -10.89
C LEU A 36 4.96 -13.38 -10.81
N VAL A 37 3.99 -13.68 -9.95
CA VAL A 37 2.85 -12.80 -9.69
C VAL A 37 3.33 -11.45 -9.13
N ALA A 38 4.31 -11.47 -8.22
CA ALA A 38 4.90 -10.23 -7.70
C ALA A 38 5.55 -9.38 -8.81
N TYR A 39 6.23 -10.00 -9.78
CA TYR A 39 6.80 -9.30 -10.95
C TYR A 39 5.73 -8.77 -11.90
N LEU A 40 4.63 -9.52 -12.11
CA LEU A 40 3.49 -9.02 -12.89
C LEU A 40 2.93 -7.73 -12.26
N TRP A 41 2.71 -7.72 -10.95
CA TRP A 41 2.29 -6.49 -10.25
C TRP A 41 3.31 -5.36 -10.36
N LEU A 42 4.61 -5.67 -10.37
CA LEU A 42 5.67 -4.66 -10.50
C LEU A 42 5.68 -4.02 -11.89
N ILE A 43 5.51 -4.79 -12.96
CA ILE A 43 5.58 -4.27 -14.34
C ILE A 43 4.35 -3.42 -14.66
N PHE A 44 3.15 -3.90 -14.33
CA PHE A 44 1.91 -3.20 -14.68
C PHE A 44 1.55 -2.07 -13.70
N LEU A 45 1.83 -2.25 -12.40
CA LEU A 45 1.42 -1.31 -11.34
C LEU A 45 2.57 -0.95 -10.39
N GLY A 46 3.83 -0.97 -10.87
CA GLY A 46 5.01 -0.71 -10.05
C GLY A 46 5.05 0.69 -9.44
N VAL A 47 4.77 1.72 -10.24
CA VAL A 47 4.78 3.13 -9.80
C VAL A 47 3.76 3.39 -8.69
N PHE A 48 2.63 2.65 -8.72
CA PHE A 48 1.61 2.68 -7.68
C PHE A 48 1.94 1.80 -6.46
N GLY A 49 3.00 0.99 -6.52
CA GLY A 49 3.45 0.14 -5.41
C GLY A 49 2.70 -1.18 -5.24
N ALA A 50 1.98 -1.66 -6.27
CA ALA A 50 1.13 -2.85 -6.13
C ALA A 50 1.90 -4.14 -5.77
N HIS A 51 3.14 -4.27 -6.21
CA HIS A 51 4.03 -5.38 -5.83
C HIS A 51 4.29 -5.43 -4.32
N LYS A 52 4.29 -4.28 -3.63
CA LYS A 52 4.41 -4.22 -2.16
C LYS A 52 3.11 -4.62 -1.48
N PHE A 53 1.97 -4.19 -2.02
CA PHE A 53 0.66 -4.59 -1.50
C PHE A 53 0.42 -6.09 -1.64
N TYR A 54 0.86 -6.71 -2.74
CA TYR A 54 0.81 -8.17 -2.91
C TYR A 54 1.53 -8.93 -1.78
N LEU A 55 2.64 -8.37 -1.28
CA LEU A 55 3.43 -8.86 -0.15
C LEU A 55 2.92 -8.37 1.22
N ASN A 56 1.74 -7.76 1.29
CA ASN A 56 1.17 -7.15 2.51
C ASN A 56 2.13 -6.15 3.20
N LYS A 57 2.93 -5.41 2.43
CA LYS A 57 3.82 -4.37 2.97
C LYS A 57 3.15 -3.01 2.91
N ARG A 58 3.12 -2.30 4.05
CA ARG A 58 2.62 -0.92 4.16
C ARG A 58 3.43 0.08 3.32
N SER A 59 4.67 -0.26 2.95
CA SER A 59 5.50 0.60 2.09
C SER A 59 4.87 0.88 0.72
N GLY A 60 3.90 0.09 0.26
CA GLY A 60 3.14 0.39 -0.95
C GLY A 60 2.39 1.74 -0.88
N TRP A 61 1.99 2.18 0.32
CA TRP A 61 1.33 3.48 0.48
C TRP A 61 2.25 4.65 0.16
N LEU A 62 3.56 4.53 0.41
CA LEU A 62 4.53 5.56 0.04
C LEU A 62 4.60 5.70 -1.49
N TYR A 63 4.52 4.60 -2.23
CA TYR A 63 4.50 4.64 -3.68
C TYR A 63 3.25 5.34 -4.19
N LEU A 64 2.09 5.06 -3.59
CA LEU A 64 0.83 5.70 -3.98
C LEU A 64 0.81 7.19 -3.62
N LEU A 65 1.39 7.60 -2.49
CA LEU A 65 1.44 9.00 -2.07
C LEU A 65 2.40 9.83 -2.92
N PHE A 66 3.51 9.24 -3.37
CA PHE A 66 4.52 9.90 -4.19
C PHE A 66 4.38 9.60 -5.68
N CYS A 67 3.31 8.93 -6.14
CA CYS A 67 3.18 8.53 -7.56
C CYS A 67 3.21 9.74 -8.52
N TRP A 68 2.80 10.91 -8.04
CA TRP A 68 2.80 12.17 -8.79
C TRP A 68 4.16 12.86 -8.86
N SER A 69 5.14 12.49 -8.01
CA SER A 69 6.47 13.13 -7.98
C SER A 69 7.49 12.47 -8.90
N GLY A 70 7.15 11.37 -9.58
CA GLY A 70 8.06 10.60 -10.43
C GLY A 70 9.14 9.79 -9.69
N ILE A 71 9.39 10.07 -8.40
CA ILE A 71 10.32 9.34 -7.53
C ILE A 71 10.03 7.83 -7.48
N PRO A 72 8.77 7.35 -7.40
CA PRO A 72 8.49 5.92 -7.34
C PRO A 72 8.96 5.15 -8.57
N ALA A 73 9.09 5.78 -9.74
CA ALA A 73 9.62 5.13 -10.93
C ALA A 73 11.09 4.69 -10.75
N LEU A 74 11.90 5.52 -10.08
CA LEU A 74 13.28 5.16 -9.74
C LEU A 74 13.34 4.04 -8.70
N LEU A 75 12.46 4.07 -7.71
CA LEU A 75 12.39 3.03 -6.68
C LEU A 75 11.94 1.67 -7.25
N VAL A 76 11.07 1.66 -8.26
CA VAL A 76 10.67 0.44 -8.99
C VAL A 76 11.88 -0.25 -9.63
N LEU A 77 12.81 0.51 -10.21
CA LEU A 77 14.04 -0.04 -10.81
C LEU A 77 14.89 -0.76 -9.75
N LEU A 78 15.06 -0.16 -8.57
CA LEU A 78 15.76 -0.82 -7.46
C LEU A 78 15.00 -2.07 -7.00
N ASP A 79 13.67 -1.97 -6.89
CA ASP A 79 12.83 -3.08 -6.46
C ASP A 79 12.87 -4.27 -7.41
N LEU A 80 13.16 -4.09 -8.70
CA LEU A 80 13.33 -5.19 -9.66
C LEU A 80 14.36 -6.22 -9.17
N PHE A 81 15.46 -5.75 -8.57
CA PHE A 81 16.53 -6.58 -8.03
C PHE A 81 16.24 -7.08 -6.60
N LEU A 82 15.56 -6.27 -5.79
CA LEU A 82 15.28 -6.61 -4.39
C LEU A 82 14.06 -7.54 -4.24
N LEU A 83 13.13 -7.56 -5.20
CA LEU A 83 11.87 -8.30 -5.12
C LEU A 83 12.04 -9.80 -4.80
N PRO A 84 12.98 -10.55 -5.41
CA PRO A 84 13.19 -11.95 -5.07
C PRO A 84 13.55 -12.15 -3.59
N SER A 85 14.42 -11.29 -3.06
CA SER A 85 14.79 -11.32 -1.64
C SER A 85 13.59 -11.01 -0.74
N GLN A 86 12.78 -10.00 -1.12
CA GLN A 86 11.59 -9.62 -0.39
C GLN A 86 10.52 -10.72 -0.34
N VAL A 87 10.26 -11.39 -1.47
CA VAL A 87 9.32 -12.52 -1.56
C VAL A 87 9.82 -13.68 -0.70
N ASN A 88 11.11 -14.00 -0.76
CA ASN A 88 11.68 -15.10 0.01
C ASN A 88 11.61 -14.83 1.51
N ARG A 89 11.93 -13.61 1.93
CA ARG A 89 11.82 -13.19 3.33
C ARG A 89 10.37 -13.28 3.81
N HIS A 90 9.41 -12.81 3.01
CA HIS A 90 7.98 -12.89 3.35
C HIS A 90 7.51 -14.34 3.50
N ASN A 91 7.86 -15.22 2.54
CA ASN A 91 7.49 -16.63 2.60
C ASN A 91 8.15 -17.38 3.77
N ARG A 92 9.37 -16.99 4.17
CA ARG A 92 10.04 -17.53 5.37
C ARG A 92 9.34 -17.10 6.67
N GLN A 93 9.02 -15.81 6.79
CA GLN A 93 8.28 -15.29 7.95
C GLN A 93 6.91 -15.96 8.09
N MET A 94 6.22 -16.17 6.98
CA MET A 94 4.95 -16.90 6.95
C MET A 94 5.09 -18.36 7.40
N ALA A 95 6.16 -19.05 6.99
CA ALA A 95 6.44 -20.42 7.45
C ALA A 95 6.67 -20.45 8.97
N LEU A 96 7.47 -19.54 9.52
CA LEU A 96 7.71 -19.43 10.96
C LEU A 96 6.41 -19.19 11.73
N GLU A 97 5.63 -18.20 11.29
CA GLU A 97 4.36 -17.88 11.93
C GLU A 97 3.42 -19.07 11.91
N LEU A 98 3.30 -19.77 10.77
CA LEU A 98 2.46 -20.95 10.67
C LEU A 98 2.93 -22.09 11.59
N TYR A 99 4.24 -22.32 11.68
CA TYR A 99 4.82 -23.29 12.61
C TYR A 99 4.45 -22.96 14.06
N GLU A 100 4.66 -21.71 14.49
CA GLU A 100 4.30 -21.26 15.83
C GLU A 100 2.80 -21.39 16.10
N LEU A 101 1.95 -21.05 15.12
CA LEU A 101 0.50 -21.19 15.25
C LEU A 101 0.07 -22.65 15.40
N ILE A 102 0.60 -23.55 14.59
CA ILE A 102 0.25 -24.98 14.65
C ILE A 102 0.70 -25.57 15.98
N LYS A 103 1.92 -25.23 16.44
CA LYS A 103 2.45 -25.68 17.72
C LYS A 103 1.64 -25.15 18.91
N GLN A 104 1.23 -23.88 18.87
CA GLN A 104 0.34 -23.29 19.88
C GLN A 104 -1.05 -23.94 19.89
N LEU A 105 -1.53 -24.43 18.74
CA LEU A 105 -2.89 -24.95 18.59
C LEU A 105 -3.02 -26.45 18.82
N ASN A 106 -1.96 -27.24 18.66
CA ASN A 106 -1.97 -28.66 19.02
C ASN A 106 -2.25 -28.87 20.52
N GLN A 107 -1.94 -27.88 21.36
CA GLN A 107 -2.28 -27.88 22.79
C GLN A 107 -3.78 -27.64 23.06
N GLN A 108 -4.53 -27.09 22.10
CA GLN A 108 -5.89 -26.56 22.28
C GLN A 108 -6.81 -27.09 21.16
N SER A 109 -7.33 -28.30 21.36
CA SER A 109 -8.14 -29.06 20.39
C SER A 109 -9.13 -28.22 19.58
N SER A 110 -8.96 -28.32 18.26
CA SER A 110 -9.85 -27.87 17.17
C SER A 110 -9.99 -26.36 16.95
N ASN A 111 -9.04 -25.73 16.26
CA ASN A 111 -9.32 -24.46 15.57
C ASN A 111 -8.49 -24.24 14.29
N LEU A 112 -8.66 -25.09 13.27
CA LEU A 112 -8.19 -24.76 11.89
C LEU A 112 -8.73 -23.40 11.42
N LEU A 113 -9.96 -23.07 11.85
CA LEU A 113 -10.59 -21.78 11.60
C LEU A 113 -9.88 -20.61 12.29
N LEU A 114 -9.20 -20.83 13.43
CA LEU A 114 -8.44 -19.77 14.10
C LEU A 114 -7.14 -19.47 13.36
N ILE A 115 -6.49 -20.47 12.76
CA ILE A 115 -5.35 -20.25 11.85
C ILE A 115 -5.78 -19.37 10.68
N ASP A 116 -6.87 -19.73 9.98
CA ASP A 116 -7.36 -18.92 8.85
C ASP A 116 -7.75 -17.51 9.30
N ASN A 117 -8.51 -17.38 10.39
CA ASN A 117 -8.94 -16.07 10.90
C ASN A 117 -7.75 -15.18 11.30
N LYS A 118 -6.73 -15.74 11.96
CA LYS A 118 -5.54 -14.99 12.40
C LYS A 118 -4.67 -14.58 11.20
N LEU A 119 -4.50 -15.46 10.21
CA LEU A 119 -3.82 -15.14 8.95
C LEU A 119 -4.59 -14.08 8.14
N ARG A 120 -5.93 -14.18 8.09
CA ARG A 120 -6.81 -13.26 7.37
C ARG A 120 -6.79 -11.85 7.97
N LYS A 121 -6.86 -11.72 9.30
CA LYS A 121 -6.87 -10.43 10.01
C LYS A 121 -5.61 -9.58 9.74
N ARG A 122 -4.51 -10.24 9.38
CA ARG A 122 -3.22 -9.58 9.07
C ARG A 122 -3.14 -9.02 7.66
N ARG A 123 -4.07 -9.41 6.77
CA ARG A 123 -4.11 -8.91 5.39
C ARG A 123 -4.41 -7.42 5.41
N ILE A 124 -3.68 -6.64 4.60
CA ILE A 124 -3.96 -5.22 4.45
C ILE A 124 -5.37 -5.08 3.85
N LYS A 125 -6.23 -4.31 4.51
CA LYS A 125 -7.58 -4.02 4.03
C LYS A 125 -7.56 -2.90 2.99
N LEU A 126 -6.97 -3.19 1.83
CA LEU A 126 -6.76 -2.21 0.76
C LEU A 126 -8.04 -1.44 0.41
N LEU A 127 -9.19 -2.12 0.41
CA LEU A 127 -10.49 -1.51 0.12
C LEU A 127 -10.85 -0.39 1.11
N GLU A 128 -10.68 -0.59 2.42
CA GLU A 128 -10.96 0.45 3.42
C GLU A 128 -10.14 1.71 3.15
N TRP A 129 -8.86 1.53 2.81
CA TRP A 129 -7.96 2.64 2.55
C TRP A 129 -8.17 3.31 1.19
N VAL A 130 -8.56 2.55 0.16
CA VAL A 130 -8.96 3.13 -1.14
C VAL A 130 -10.20 4.01 -0.95
N VAL A 131 -11.17 3.56 -0.15
CA VAL A 131 -12.34 4.37 0.20
C VAL A 131 -11.92 5.64 0.94
N VAL A 132 -11.01 5.55 1.92
CA VAL A 132 -10.46 6.72 2.63
C VAL A 132 -9.79 7.71 1.67
N LEU A 133 -8.97 7.22 0.72
CA LEU A 133 -8.32 8.08 -0.27
C LEU A 133 -9.31 8.75 -1.23
N LEU A 134 -10.34 8.03 -1.68
CA LEU A 134 -11.39 8.60 -2.52
C LEU A 134 -12.14 9.70 -1.79
N ILE A 135 -12.49 9.51 -0.52
CA ILE A 135 -13.14 10.54 0.32
C ILE A 135 -12.24 11.78 0.45
N ILE A 136 -10.94 11.59 0.72
CA ILE A 136 -9.97 12.68 0.77
C ILE A 136 -9.96 13.45 -0.56
N PHE A 137 -9.91 12.75 -1.69
CA PHE A 137 -9.82 13.39 -3.00
C PHE A 137 -11.11 14.13 -3.40
N THR A 138 -12.28 13.62 -3.02
CA THR A 138 -13.57 14.23 -3.36
C THR A 138 -14.01 15.34 -2.41
N VAL A 139 -13.50 15.38 -1.18
CA VAL A 139 -13.95 16.36 -0.17
C VAL A 139 -12.87 17.43 0.09
N ILE A 140 -11.61 17.03 0.22
CA ILE A 140 -10.54 17.93 0.66
C ILE A 140 -10.02 18.79 -0.50
N LEU A 141 -9.83 18.21 -1.69
CA LEU A 141 -9.34 18.96 -2.85
C LEU A 141 -10.31 20.06 -3.33
N PRO A 142 -11.62 19.82 -3.44
CA PRO A 142 -12.56 20.89 -3.77
C PRO A 142 -12.61 21.98 -2.70
N GLY A 143 -12.45 21.61 -1.43
CA GLY A 143 -12.35 22.58 -0.33
C GLY A 143 -11.14 23.50 -0.46
N ILE A 144 -9.97 22.94 -0.77
CA ILE A 144 -8.73 23.72 -1.01
C ILE A 144 -8.89 24.62 -2.26
N ALA A 145 -9.43 24.08 -3.35
CA ALA A 145 -9.69 24.84 -4.57
C ALA A 145 -10.66 26.00 -4.34
N TYR A 146 -11.74 25.75 -3.61
CA TYR A 146 -12.71 26.78 -3.23
C TYR A 146 -12.10 27.86 -2.33
N LEU A 147 -11.30 27.47 -1.33
CA LEU A 147 -10.64 28.43 -0.44
C LEU A 147 -9.65 29.33 -1.21
N ASN A 148 -8.88 28.73 -2.12
CA ASN A 148 -7.96 29.47 -2.99
C ASN A 148 -8.73 30.48 -3.86
N MET A 149 -9.81 30.04 -4.53
CA MET A 149 -10.66 30.90 -5.34
C MET A 149 -11.28 32.04 -4.52
N ARG A 150 -11.74 31.76 -3.29
CA ARG A 150 -12.33 32.77 -2.39
C ARG A 150 -11.32 33.80 -1.92
N LEU A 151 -10.10 33.38 -1.59
CA LEU A 151 -9.01 34.28 -1.20
C LEU A 151 -8.62 35.20 -2.36
N THR A 152 -8.52 34.67 -3.58
CA THR A 152 -8.25 35.47 -4.79
C THR A 152 -9.38 36.48 -5.05
N ALA A 153 -10.64 36.07 -4.92
CA ALA A 153 -11.79 36.97 -5.08
C ALA A 153 -11.79 38.11 -4.05
N HIS A 154 -11.49 37.82 -2.78
CA HIS A 154 -11.40 38.85 -1.74
C HIS A 154 -10.24 39.81 -2.00
N HIS A 155 -9.09 39.32 -2.46
CA HIS A 155 -7.95 40.17 -2.83
C HIS A 155 -8.34 41.12 -3.97
N LEU A 156 -9.01 40.63 -5.00
CA LEU A 156 -9.51 41.45 -6.11
C LEU A 156 -10.53 42.50 -5.67
N GLU A 157 -11.45 42.15 -4.75
CA GLU A 157 -12.44 43.09 -4.22
C GLU A 157 -11.80 44.25 -3.44
N VAL A 158 -10.76 43.95 -2.64
CA VAL A 158 -9.99 44.98 -1.93
C VAL A 158 -9.27 45.89 -2.92
N HIS A 159 -8.57 45.34 -3.91
CA HIS A 159 -7.90 46.13 -4.96
C HIS A 159 -8.85 47.01 -5.76
N TYR A 160 -10.03 46.48 -6.09
CA TYR A 160 -11.06 47.26 -6.78
C TYR A 160 -11.55 48.44 -5.92
N LYS A 161 -11.84 48.20 -4.63
CA LYS A 161 -12.30 49.24 -3.71
C LYS A 161 -11.23 50.30 -3.41
N THR A 162 -9.96 49.92 -3.27
CA THR A 162 -8.87 50.88 -3.03
C THR A 162 -8.63 51.77 -4.25
N ASN A 163 -8.63 51.20 -5.46
CA ASN A 163 -8.45 51.97 -6.71
C ASN A 163 -9.61 52.94 -6.99
N GLN A 164 -10.84 52.59 -6.57
CA GLN A 164 -11.97 53.52 -6.66
C GLN A 164 -11.90 54.66 -5.63
N LEU A 165 -11.30 54.43 -4.47
CA LEU A 165 -11.17 55.44 -3.39
C LEU A 165 -10.02 56.42 -3.64
N ASP A 166 -8.98 56.05 -4.40
CA ASP A 166 -7.84 56.91 -4.74
C ASP A 166 -8.13 57.98 -5.82
N GLY A 167 -9.38 58.11 -6.28
CA GLY A 167 -9.85 59.33 -6.95
C GLY A 167 -9.15 59.71 -8.26
N SER A 168 -8.37 58.83 -8.89
CA SER A 168 -7.86 59.03 -10.25
C SER A 168 -8.78 58.35 -11.27
N GLN A 169 -10.04 58.80 -11.32
CA GLN A 169 -10.75 58.81 -12.59
C GLN A 169 -10.07 59.90 -13.44
N SER A 170 -8.97 59.58 -14.12
CA SER A 170 -8.45 60.45 -15.18
C SER A 170 -9.40 60.34 -16.38
N ASP A 171 -10.46 61.15 -16.33
CA ASP A 171 -11.03 61.91 -17.46
C ASP A 171 -10.74 61.34 -18.86
N SER A 172 -11.41 60.25 -19.24
CA SER A 172 -11.30 59.68 -20.59
C SER A 172 -12.66 59.50 -21.28
N TYR A 173 -13.64 60.34 -20.93
CA TYR A 173 -14.97 60.35 -21.56
C TYR A 173 -15.41 61.76 -22.00
N PHE A 174 -14.53 62.56 -22.60
CA PHE A 174 -14.96 63.77 -23.31
C PHE A 174 -13.94 64.15 -24.40
N VAL A 175 -13.98 63.46 -25.54
CA VAL A 175 -13.64 64.08 -26.83
C VAL A 175 -14.64 63.55 -27.86
N LEU A 176 -15.50 64.46 -28.32
CA LEU A 176 -16.40 64.33 -29.47
C LEU A 176 -15.61 64.11 -30.77
#